data_AF-A0A963K2A4-F1
#
_entry.id   AF-A0A963K2A4-F1
#
_cell.length_a   1.000
_cell.length_b   1.000
_cell.length_c   1.000
_cell.angle_alpha   90.00
_cell.angle_beta   90.00
_cell.angle_gamma   90.00
#
_symmetry.space_group_name_H-M   'P 1'
#
loop_
_entity.id
_entity.type
_entity.pdbx_description
1 polymer ?
#
loop_
_entity_poly.entity_id
_entity_poly.type
_entity_poly.pdbx_seq_one_letter_code
_entity_poly.pdbx_strand_id
1 'polypeptide(L)'
;LNWLVTTSGDLERLAGALGAVLQTKLTFLLGVNVVLMLLGMFIEGIALILLLGGLLIELGTALGIDPHQMALIIVFNCAVGLITPPFGATLFVTSMVAERPFVAVARRAFMPWLALTTALAAVSIFPELTLALPRLSGFLG
;
A
#
# COMPACT_ATOMS: atom_id res chain seq x y z
N LEU A 1 15.59 -9.51 18.62
CA LEU A 1 15.62 -8.65 17.40
C LEU A 1 14.25 -8.01 17.13
N ASN A 2 13.15 -8.77 17.12
CA ASN A 2 11.77 -8.23 16.99
C ASN A 2 11.38 -7.23 18.12
N TRP A 3 11.87 -7.44 19.35
CA TRP A 3 11.57 -6.61 20.52
C TRP A 3 12.29 -5.25 20.55
N LEU A 4 13.49 -5.15 19.97
CA LEU A 4 14.26 -3.89 19.94
C LEU A 4 13.67 -2.87 18.96
N VAL A 5 13.03 -3.36 17.89
CA VAL A 5 12.33 -2.52 16.89
C VAL A 5 10.96 -2.04 17.40
N THR A 6 10.36 -2.76 18.35
CA THR A 6 9.12 -2.34 19.03
C THR A 6 9.37 -1.38 20.20
N THR A 7 10.56 -1.44 20.83
CA THR A 7 10.87 -0.61 22.02
C THR A 7 11.50 0.75 21.66
N SER A 8 11.99 0.94 20.42
CA SER A 8 12.63 2.20 20.03
C SER A 8 11.67 3.39 19.99
N GLY A 9 10.34 3.16 20.01
CA GLY A 9 9.35 4.24 20.03
C GLY A 9 9.40 5.16 18.80
N ASP A 10 10.31 4.93 17.86
CA ASP A 10 10.47 5.72 16.64
C ASP A 10 9.29 5.48 15.70
N LEU A 11 8.77 4.25 15.66
CA LEU A 11 7.53 3.91 14.94
C LEU A 11 6.29 4.56 15.60
N GLU A 12 6.21 4.60 16.94
CA GLU A 12 5.12 5.28 17.67
C GLU A 12 5.23 6.80 17.56
N ARG A 13 6.44 7.36 17.55
CA ARG A 13 6.69 8.80 17.34
C ARG A 13 6.42 9.22 15.90
N LEU A 14 6.76 8.37 14.93
CA LEU A 14 6.32 8.55 13.53
C LEU A 14 4.80 8.48 13.46
N ALA A 15 4.15 7.50 14.09
CA ALA A 15 2.70 7.40 14.12
C ALA A 15 2.03 8.61 14.80
N GLY A 16 2.61 9.14 15.88
CA GLY A 16 2.13 10.33 16.59
C GLY A 16 2.38 11.64 15.83
N ALA A 17 3.54 11.79 15.20
CA ALA A 17 3.86 12.92 14.34
C ALA A 17 2.99 12.93 13.07
N LEU A 18 2.71 11.74 12.52
CA LEU A 18 1.72 11.54 11.47
C LEU A 18 0.33 11.91 12.01
N GLY A 19 -0.11 11.41 13.16
CA GLY A 19 -1.40 11.78 13.77
C GLY A 19 -1.63 13.28 13.95
N ALA A 20 -0.57 14.05 14.27
CA ALA A 20 -0.65 15.51 14.40
C ALA A 20 -0.85 16.24 13.05
N VAL A 21 -0.31 15.70 11.95
CA VAL A 21 -0.47 16.24 10.59
C VAL A 21 -1.76 15.73 9.91
N LEU A 22 -2.25 14.55 10.31
CA LEU A 22 -3.36 13.84 9.69
C LEU A 22 -4.71 14.13 10.38
N GLN A 23 -5.01 15.42 10.61
CA GLN A 23 -6.26 15.90 11.24
C GLN A 23 -7.52 15.65 10.38
N THR A 24 -7.37 15.18 9.14
CA THR A 24 -8.47 14.94 8.19
C THR A 24 -8.28 13.61 7.47
N LYS A 25 -9.36 12.84 7.27
CA LYS A 25 -9.35 11.53 6.59
C LYS A 25 -8.53 11.52 5.29
N LEU A 26 -8.64 12.58 4.50
CA LEU A 26 -7.93 12.71 3.22
C LEU A 26 -6.42 12.83 3.40
N THR A 27 -5.97 13.64 4.35
CA THR A 27 -4.54 13.81 4.65
C THR A 27 -3.95 12.50 5.15
N PHE A 28 -4.68 11.78 6.02
CA PHE A 28 -4.30 10.45 6.49
C PHE A 28 -4.08 9.47 5.34
N LEU A 29 -5.07 9.36 4.46
CA LEU A 29 -5.03 8.47 3.30
C LEU A 29 -3.87 8.80 2.36
N LEU A 30 -3.62 10.08 2.10
CA LEU A 30 -2.50 10.50 1.25
C LEU A 30 -1.14 10.19 1.89
N GLY A 31 -1.00 10.45 3.20
CA GLY A 31 0.23 10.14 3.93
C GLY A 31 0.54 8.64 3.94
N VAL A 32 -0.47 7.81 4.21
CA VAL A 32 -0.35 6.35 4.20
C VAL A 32 0.02 5.83 2.81
N ASN A 33 -0.62 6.32 1.75
CA ASN A 33 -0.26 5.96 0.38
C ASN A 33 1.22 6.26 0.08
N VAL A 34 1.69 7.47 0.40
CA VAL A 34 3.10 7.86 0.16
C VAL A 34 4.07 6.99 0.95
N VAL A 35 3.82 6.78 2.25
CA VAL A 35 4.69 5.97 3.11
C VAL A 35 4.71 4.51 2.65
N LEU A 36 3.56 3.92 2.36
CA LEU A 36 3.47 2.54 1.89
C LEU A 36 4.11 2.36 0.51
N MET A 37 3.95 3.32 -0.39
CA MET A 37 4.57 3.26 -1.71
C MET A 37 6.09 3.34 -1.59
N LEU A 38 6.62 4.22 -0.72
CA LEU A 38 8.05 4.33 -0.46
C LEU A 38 8.60 3.08 0.23
N LEU A 39 7.93 2.54 1.25
CA LEU A 39 8.41 1.35 1.96
C LEU A 39 8.27 0.08 1.11
N GLY A 40 7.17 -0.06 0.36
CA GLY A 40 6.90 -1.19 -0.52
C GLY A 40 7.82 -1.27 -1.73
N MET A 41 8.56 -0.20 -2.01
CA MET A 41 9.63 -0.20 -3.01
C MET A 41 10.91 -0.93 -2.55
N PHE A 42 11.17 -0.98 -1.23
CA PHE A 42 12.38 -1.61 -0.66
C PHE A 42 12.09 -2.95 0.01
N ILE A 43 10.88 -3.11 0.56
CA ILE A 43 10.47 -4.27 1.35
C ILE A 43 9.49 -5.11 0.54
N GLU A 44 9.61 -6.44 0.63
CA GLU A 44 8.65 -7.37 0.05
C GLU A 44 7.23 -7.10 0.57
N GLY A 45 6.24 -7.13 -0.33
CA GLY A 45 4.89 -6.63 -0.05
C GLY A 45 4.17 -7.39 1.07
N ILE A 46 4.32 -8.71 1.14
CA ILE A 46 3.72 -9.52 2.20
C ILE A 46 4.34 -9.16 3.55
N ALA A 47 5.66 -9.01 3.64
CA ALA A 47 6.33 -8.57 4.85
C ALA A 47 5.84 -7.18 5.31
N LEU A 48 5.63 -6.24 4.39
CA LEU A 48 5.10 -4.91 4.72
C LEU A 48 3.66 -4.99 5.27
N ILE A 49 2.80 -5.80 4.66
CA ILE A 49 1.42 -6.02 5.13
C ILE A 49 1.42 -6.64 6.54
N LEU A 50 2.27 -7.63 6.78
CA LEU A 50 2.36 -8.27 8.09
C LEU A 50 2.87 -7.32 9.18
N LEU A 51 3.75 -6.37 8.81
CA LEU A 51 4.39 -5.46 9.75
C LEU A 51 3.57 -4.21 10.05
N LEU A 52 2.96 -3.59 9.02
CA LEU A 52 2.23 -2.34 9.15
C LEU A 52 0.72 -2.48 8.94
N GLY A 53 0.25 -3.57 8.34
CA GLY A 53 -1.15 -3.71 7.91
C GLY A 53 -2.12 -3.61 9.08
N GLY A 54 -1.88 -4.34 10.16
CA GLY A 54 -2.71 -4.28 11.37
C GLY A 54 -2.75 -2.88 11.98
N LEU A 55 -1.58 -2.26 12.17
CA LEU A 55 -1.44 -0.91 12.72
C LEU A 55 -2.20 0.14 11.89
N LEU A 56 -2.04 0.11 10.56
CA LEU A 56 -2.69 1.07 9.67
C LEU A 56 -4.21 0.88 9.60
N ILE A 57 -4.68 -0.36 9.68
CA ILE A 57 -6.12 -0.66 9.78
C ILE A 57 -6.68 -0.11 11.09
N GLU A 58 -6.03 -0.36 12.23
CA GLU A 58 -6.47 0.14 13.53
C GLU A 58 -6.52 1.68 13.55
N LEU A 59 -5.47 2.35 13.08
CA LEU A 59 -5.43 3.82 12.96
C LEU A 59 -6.50 4.37 12.00
N GLY A 60 -6.76 3.67 10.90
CA GLY A 60 -7.83 3.99 9.96
C GLY A 60 -9.21 3.93 10.56
N THR A 61 -9.50 2.84 11.28
CA THR A 61 -10.79 2.63 11.93
C THR A 61 -11.03 3.66 13.03
N ALA A 62 -9.99 4.07 13.78
CA ALA A 62 -10.08 5.15 14.76
C ALA A 62 -10.45 6.51 14.12
N LEU A 63 -10.10 6.72 12.85
CA LEU A 63 -10.48 7.91 12.06
C LEU A 63 -11.83 7.74 11.33
N GLY A 64 -12.52 6.61 11.51
CA GLY A 64 -13.79 6.29 10.86
C GLY A 64 -13.66 5.90 9.38
N ILE A 65 -12.52 5.35 8.97
CA ILE A 65 -12.31 4.74 7.65
C ILE A 65 -12.65 3.26 7.76
N ASP A 66 -13.36 2.72 6.76
CA ASP A 66 -13.70 1.29 6.74
C ASP A 66 -12.44 0.41 6.67
N PRO A 67 -12.33 -0.64 7.50
CA PRO A 67 -11.15 -1.51 7.54
C PRO A 67 -10.91 -2.21 6.20
N HIS A 68 -11.97 -2.51 5.46
CA HIS A 68 -11.89 -3.10 4.12
C HIS A 68 -11.26 -2.15 3.09
N GLN A 69 -11.64 -0.87 3.13
CA GLN A 69 -11.03 0.15 2.28
C GLN A 69 -9.54 0.29 2.61
N MET A 70 -9.20 0.28 3.90
CA MET A 70 -7.81 0.36 4.33
C MET A 70 -6.99 -0.84 3.87
N ALA A 71 -7.51 -2.05 4.03
CA ALA A 71 -6.86 -3.27 3.56
C ALA A 71 -6.57 -3.22 2.06
N LEU A 72 -7.53 -2.74 1.26
CA LEU A 72 -7.34 -2.59 -0.18
C LEU A 72 -6.29 -1.54 -0.51
N ILE A 73 -6.31 -0.37 0.12
CA ILE A 73 -5.27 0.64 -0.07
C ILE A 73 -3.88 0.08 0.24
N ILE A 74 -3.74 -0.69 1.32
CA ILE A 74 -2.47 -1.32 1.69
C ILE A 74 -2.00 -2.30 0.61
N VAL A 75 -2.88 -3.20 0.16
CA VAL A 75 -2.56 -4.20 -0.86
C VAL A 75 -2.21 -3.54 -2.20
N PHE A 76 -2.97 -2.54 -2.63
CA PHE A 76 -2.69 -1.82 -3.88
C PHE A 76 -1.38 -1.03 -3.81
N ASN A 77 -1.05 -0.38 -2.68
CA ASN A 77 0.25 0.27 -2.52
C ASN A 77 1.41 -0.72 -2.59
N CYS A 78 1.25 -1.91 -1.98
CA CYS A 78 2.26 -2.96 -2.07
C CYS A 78 2.44 -3.45 -3.51
N ALA A 79 1.35 -3.66 -4.25
CA ALA A 79 1.40 -4.06 -5.65
C ALA A 79 2.09 -3.00 -6.54
N VAL A 80 1.77 -1.72 -6.33
CA VAL A 80 2.43 -0.61 -7.03
C VAL A 80 3.90 -0.51 -6.64
N GLY A 81 4.25 -0.70 -5.36
CA GLY A 81 5.63 -0.71 -4.86
C GLY A 81 6.50 -1.79 -5.52
N LEU A 82 5.94 -2.99 -5.75
CA LEU A 82 6.65 -4.10 -6.39
C LEU A 82 6.99 -3.88 -7.87
N ILE A 83 6.23 -3.00 -8.55
CA ILE A 83 6.39 -2.67 -9.97
C ILE A 83 7.14 -1.35 -10.17
N THR A 84 7.00 -0.39 -9.24
CA THR A 84 7.67 0.91 -9.35
C THR A 84 9.18 0.71 -9.20
N PRO A 85 10.02 1.27 -10.09
CA PRO A 85 11.46 1.02 -10.06
C PRO A 85 12.16 1.88 -8.98
N PRO A 86 12.57 1.24 -7.86
CA PRO A 86 13.95 1.39 -7.39
C PRO A 86 14.66 0.04 -7.12
N PHE A 87 13.92 -1.02 -6.76
CA PHE A 87 14.39 -2.42 -6.72
C PHE A 87 13.53 -3.34 -7.60
N GLY A 88 12.25 -2.98 -7.83
CA GLY A 88 11.37 -3.62 -8.81
C GLY A 88 11.44 -5.14 -8.81
N ALA A 89 11.37 -5.78 -7.63
CA ALA A 89 11.70 -7.19 -7.47
C ALA A 89 10.91 -8.09 -8.44
N THR A 90 9.64 -7.77 -8.68
CA THR A 90 8.81 -8.49 -9.66
C THR A 90 9.26 -8.24 -11.10
N LEU A 91 9.65 -7.00 -11.46
CA LEU A 91 10.25 -6.70 -12.77
C LEU A 91 11.61 -7.40 -12.96
N PHE A 92 12.40 -7.48 -11.90
CA PHE A 92 13.71 -8.13 -11.92
C PHE A 92 13.57 -9.64 -12.13
N VAL A 93 12.74 -10.32 -11.34
CA VAL A 93 12.43 -11.75 -11.51
C VAL A 93 11.82 -12.01 -12.88
N THR A 94 10.90 -11.15 -13.35
CA THR A 94 10.29 -11.30 -14.68
C THR A 94 11.33 -11.13 -15.79
N SER A 95 12.30 -10.22 -15.63
CA SER A 95 13.38 -10.04 -16.61
C SER A 95 14.32 -11.24 -16.71
N MET A 96 14.57 -11.92 -15.59
CA MET A 96 15.32 -13.18 -15.57
C MET A 96 14.56 -14.31 -16.27
N VAL A 97 13.27 -14.48 -15.96
CA VAL A 97 12.43 -15.54 -16.56
C VAL A 97 12.18 -15.28 -18.05
N ALA A 98 12.03 -14.02 -18.45
CA ALA A 98 11.78 -13.65 -19.83
C ALA A 98 13.05 -13.57 -20.69
N GLU A 99 14.24 -13.69 -20.09
CA GLU A 99 15.56 -13.52 -20.75
C GLU A 99 15.65 -12.21 -21.56
N ARG A 100 15.07 -11.12 -21.03
CA ARG A 100 15.07 -9.80 -21.67
C ARG A 100 15.75 -8.76 -20.77
N PRO A 101 16.38 -7.72 -21.36
CA PRO A 101 16.97 -6.66 -20.57
C PRO A 101 15.90 -5.96 -19.73
N PHE A 102 16.23 -5.68 -18.47
CA PHE A 102 15.35 -5.07 -17.46
C PHE A 102 14.57 -3.87 -18.02
N VAL A 103 15.25 -2.98 -18.76
CA VAL A 103 14.65 -1.78 -19.35
C VAL A 103 13.51 -2.11 -20.33
N ALA A 104 13.62 -3.19 -21.11
CA ALA A 104 12.57 -3.60 -22.05
C ALA A 104 11.34 -4.15 -21.31
N VAL A 105 11.56 -4.87 -20.21
CA VAL A 105 10.48 -5.40 -19.36
C VAL A 105 9.80 -4.27 -18.58
N ALA A 106 10.58 -3.38 -17.98
CA ALA A 106 10.07 -2.19 -17.28
C ALA A 106 9.21 -1.30 -18.20
N ARG A 107 9.64 -1.10 -19.46
CA ARG A 107 8.85 -0.34 -20.45
C ARG A 107 7.51 -1.02 -20.75
N ARG A 108 7.47 -2.35 -20.85
CA ARG A 108 6.20 -3.09 -21.02
C ARG A 108 5.34 -3.06 -19.77
N ALA A 109 5.96 -3.06 -18.59
CA ALA A 109 5.28 -2.99 -17.32
C ALA A 109 4.72 -1.60 -16.98
N PHE A 110 5.04 -0.57 -17.76
CA PHE A 110 4.46 0.76 -17.61
C PHE A 110 2.92 0.75 -17.73
N MET A 111 2.37 -0.08 -18.63
CA MET A 111 0.93 -0.17 -18.84
C MET A 111 0.18 -0.78 -17.63
N PRO A 112 0.60 -1.93 -17.06
CA PRO A 112 0.01 -2.44 -15.82
C PRO A 112 0.32 -1.56 -14.60
N TRP A 113 1.48 -0.89 -14.55
CA TRP A 113 1.78 0.09 -13.51
C TRP A 113 0.78 1.24 -13.50
N LEU A 114 0.50 1.83 -14.68
CA LEU A 114 -0.47 2.91 -14.81
C LEU A 114 -1.88 2.46 -14.40
N ALA A 115 -2.29 1.24 -14.79
CA ALA A 115 -3.58 0.67 -14.41
C ALA A 115 -3.71 0.50 -12.88
N LEU A 116 -2.66 0.03 -12.20
CA LEU A 116 -2.67 -0.16 -10.75
C LEU A 116 -2.66 1.16 -9.98
N THR A 117 -1.86 2.13 -10.41
CA THR A 117 -1.81 3.46 -9.79
C THR A 117 -3.12 4.22 -9.96
N THR A 118 -3.75 4.12 -11.13
CA THR A 118 -5.08 4.71 -11.38
C THR A 118 -6.18 4.02 -10.58
N ALA A 119 -6.13 2.68 -10.44
CA ALA A 119 -7.04 1.94 -9.58
C ALA A 119 -6.86 2.33 -8.10
N LEU A 120 -5.62 2.48 -7.61
CA LEU A 120 -5.32 2.93 -6.25
C LEU A 120 -5.88 4.34 -5.98
N ALA A 121 -5.72 5.26 -6.95
CA ALA A 121 -6.29 6.60 -6.85
C ALA A 121 -7.83 6.56 -6.84
N ALA A 122 -8.45 5.73 -7.68
CA ALA A 122 -9.90 5.55 -7.71
C ALA A 122 -10.45 4.99 -6.40
N VAL A 123 -9.81 3.97 -5.83
CA VAL A 123 -10.17 3.36 -4.53
C VAL A 123 -9.97 4.33 -3.36
N SER A 124 -8.95 5.18 -3.44
CA SER A 124 -8.68 6.19 -2.41
C SER A 124 -9.72 7.33 -2.41
N ILE A 125 -10.25 7.69 -3.58
CA ILE A 125 -11.21 8.81 -3.74
C ILE A 125 -12.67 8.34 -3.63
N PHE A 126 -12.98 7.11 -4.08
CA PHE A 126 -14.33 6.56 -4.10
C PHE A 126 -14.42 5.28 -3.24
N PRO A 127 -14.72 5.40 -1.93
CA PRO A 127 -14.96 4.26 -1.06
C PRO A 127 -16.08 3.35 -1.58
N GLU A 128 -17.07 3.93 -2.26
CA GLU A 128 -18.24 3.18 -2.73
C GLU A 128 -17.93 2.20 -3.86
N LEU A 129 -16.95 2.46 -4.73
CA LEU A 129 -16.50 1.45 -5.73
C LEU A 129 -15.93 0.21 -5.04
N THR A 130 -15.24 0.46 -3.93
CA THR A 130 -14.56 -0.53 -3.10
C THR A 130 -15.55 -1.34 -2.25
N LEU A 131 -16.64 -0.72 -1.81
CA LEU A 131 -17.68 -1.33 -0.99
C LEU A 131 -18.86 -1.89 -1.81
N ALA A 132 -19.08 -1.42 -3.05
CA ALA A 132 -20.14 -1.91 -3.91
C ALA A 132 -19.92 -3.37 -4.34
N LEU A 133 -18.68 -3.76 -4.67
CA LEU A 133 -18.36 -5.15 -5.01
C LEU A 133 -18.53 -6.12 -3.82
N PRO A 134 -18.01 -5.84 -2.61
CA PRO A 134 -18.26 -6.66 -1.42
C PRO A 134 -19.72 -6.70 -0.97
N ARG A 135 -20.48 -5.61 -1.17
CA ARG A 135 -21.94 -5.58 -0.90
C ARG A 135 -22.72 -6.43 -1.90
N LEU A 136 -22.33 -6.43 -3.18
CA LEU A 136 -22.97 -7.25 -4.22
C LEU A 136 -22.59 -8.73 -4.14
N SER A 137 -21.38 -9.06 -3.67
CA SER A 137 -20.93 -10.45 -3.50
C SER A 137 -21.43 -11.13 -2.22
N GLY A 138 -22.20 -10.44 -1.38
CA GLY A 138 -22.81 -11.00 -0.16
C GLY A 138 -21.83 -11.22 1.00
N PHE A 139 -20.60 -10.70 0.92
CA PHE A 139 -19.57 -10.84 1.95
C PHE A 139 -19.75 -9.89 3.16
N LEU A 140 -20.63 -8.88 3.04
CA LEU A 140 -20.98 -7.94 4.11
C LEU A 140 -22.35 -8.24 4.75
N GLY A 141 -22.67 -9.53 4.88
CA GLY A 141 -23.84 -10.03 5.63
C GLY A 141 -23.47 -10.44 7.04
#